data_AF-A0A350NZ50-F1
#
_entry.id   AF-A0A350NZ50-F1
#
_cell.length_a   1.000
_cell.length_b   1.000
_cell.length_c   1.000
_cell.angle_alpha   90.00
_cell.angle_beta   90.00
_cell.angle_gamma   90.00
#
_symmetry.space_group_name_H-M   'P 1'
#
loop_
_entity.id
_entity.type
_entity.pdbx_description
1 polymer ?
#
loop_
_entity_poly.entity_id
_entity_poly.type
_entity_poly.pdbx_seq_one_letter_code
_entity_poly.pdbx_strand_id
1 'polypeptide(L)'
;MSKQLSLHTQGELKADIEVPNYDLTTTGCGIVHLGPGAFHRAHQAFYTERALAFGGDWRIHGVSMRSASLKDALAPQDNLYALSIVDDEPKTQVIGAIGQLSTLSRDRERIVEAMVNSATKIISLTVTEKGYCLNSSGHLDTEHPEIISDLQNPEKPVSAIGLIVQTLKLRMQAGYADVTVISC
;
A
#
# COMPACT_ATOMS: atom_id res chain seq x y z
N MET A 1 -21.71 -21.09 -11.40
CA MET A 1 -20.28 -20.74 -11.27
C MET A 1 -20.20 -19.48 -10.43
N SER A 2 -19.37 -19.45 -9.38
CA SER A 2 -19.14 -18.21 -8.62
C SER A 2 -18.42 -17.23 -9.53
N LYS A 3 -18.96 -16.02 -9.71
CA LYS A 3 -18.27 -14.96 -10.45
C LYS A 3 -17.14 -14.40 -9.59
N GLN A 4 -16.04 -14.03 -10.24
CA GLN A 4 -14.94 -13.33 -9.58
C GLN A 4 -15.37 -11.91 -9.21
N LEU A 5 -15.00 -11.43 -8.01
CA LEU A 5 -15.26 -10.06 -7.57
C LEU A 5 -14.51 -9.08 -8.48
N SER A 6 -15.20 -8.04 -8.95
CA SER A 6 -14.66 -6.94 -9.75
C SER A 6 -15.64 -5.76 -9.72
N LEU A 7 -15.26 -4.61 -10.28
CA LEU A 7 -16.15 -3.46 -10.45
C LEU A 7 -17.41 -3.83 -11.27
N HIS A 8 -17.27 -4.78 -12.20
CA HIS A 8 -18.37 -5.23 -13.06
C HIS A 8 -19.32 -6.20 -12.36
N THR A 9 -18.86 -6.96 -11.37
CA THR A 9 -19.65 -8.02 -10.71
C THR A 9 -20.11 -7.66 -9.30
N GLN A 10 -19.58 -6.59 -8.68
CA GLN A 10 -19.94 -6.21 -7.32
C GLN A 10 -21.43 -5.88 -7.13
N GLY A 11 -22.11 -5.41 -8.19
CA GLY A 11 -23.56 -5.16 -8.15
C GLY A 11 -24.42 -6.42 -8.10
N GLU A 12 -23.82 -7.59 -8.28
CA GLU A 12 -24.48 -8.90 -8.21
C GLU A 12 -24.28 -9.59 -6.84
N LEU A 13 -23.57 -8.94 -5.91
CA LEU A 13 -23.35 -9.46 -4.56
C LEU A 13 -24.67 -9.51 -3.78
N LYS A 14 -24.70 -10.39 -2.77
CA LYS A 14 -25.84 -10.44 -1.86
C LYS A 14 -25.98 -9.11 -1.11
N ALA A 15 -27.21 -8.72 -0.80
CA ALA A 15 -27.52 -7.43 -0.20
C ALA A 15 -26.92 -7.23 1.21
N ASP A 16 -26.51 -8.30 1.89
CA ASP A 16 -25.85 -8.28 3.19
C ASP A 16 -24.32 -8.01 3.10
N ILE A 17 -23.76 -7.99 1.90
CA ILE A 17 -22.35 -7.65 1.67
C ILE A 17 -22.22 -6.14 1.47
N GLU A 18 -21.54 -5.47 2.39
CA GLU A 18 -21.21 -4.05 2.25
C GLU A 18 -20.22 -3.85 1.09
N VAL A 19 -20.45 -2.81 0.28
CA VAL A 19 -19.60 -2.43 -0.85
C VAL A 19 -19.16 -0.96 -0.72
N PRO A 20 -18.05 -0.55 -1.37
CA PRO A 20 -17.57 0.83 -1.33
C PRO A 20 -18.66 1.83 -1.74
N ASN A 21 -18.80 2.92 -0.99
CA ASN A 21 -19.82 3.97 -1.20
C ASN A 21 -19.24 5.27 -1.80
N TYR A 22 -18.07 5.18 -2.42
CA TYR A 22 -17.36 6.26 -3.11
C TYR A 22 -16.96 5.83 -4.52
N ASP A 23 -16.59 6.78 -5.38
CA ASP A 23 -16.25 6.49 -6.78
C ASP A 23 -14.85 5.86 -6.88
N LEU A 24 -14.82 4.55 -7.12
CA LEU A 24 -13.59 3.75 -7.27
C LEU A 24 -12.81 4.07 -8.55
N THR A 25 -13.38 4.81 -9.49
CA THR A 25 -12.74 5.17 -10.77
C THR A 25 -12.10 6.55 -10.73
N THR A 26 -12.64 7.47 -9.93
CA THR A 26 -12.14 8.86 -9.85
C THR A 26 -11.37 9.16 -8.57
N THR A 27 -11.59 8.42 -7.48
CA THR A 27 -10.91 8.68 -6.21
C THR A 27 -9.43 8.30 -6.30
N GLY A 28 -8.54 9.28 -6.07
CA GLY A 28 -7.10 9.15 -6.21
C GLY A 28 -6.40 8.47 -5.03
N CYS A 29 -5.12 8.16 -5.22
CA CYS A 29 -4.26 7.62 -4.16
C CYS A 29 -3.46 8.74 -3.48
N GLY A 30 -3.64 8.90 -2.17
CA GLY A 30 -2.89 9.83 -1.31
C GLY A 30 -1.99 9.13 -0.30
N ILE A 31 -2.06 7.79 -0.25
CA ILE A 31 -1.27 6.93 0.63
C ILE A 31 -0.46 5.96 -0.21
N VAL A 32 0.85 5.88 0.04
CA VAL A 32 1.67 4.73 -0.40
C VAL A 32 1.89 3.82 0.80
N HIS A 33 1.69 2.51 0.63
CA HIS A 33 1.88 1.53 1.69
C HIS A 33 2.93 0.48 1.31
N LEU A 34 4.03 0.41 2.08
CA LEU A 34 5.10 -0.57 1.88
C LEU A 34 4.80 -1.87 2.64
N GLY A 35 4.68 -2.97 1.90
CA GLY A 35 4.37 -4.29 2.45
C GLY A 35 2.87 -4.53 2.69
N PRO A 36 2.02 -4.53 1.65
CA PRO A 36 0.56 -4.67 1.76
C PRO A 36 0.11 -6.10 2.11
N GLY A 37 0.54 -6.61 3.27
CA GLY A 37 0.25 -7.95 3.78
C GLY A 37 -1.19 -8.13 4.27
N ALA A 38 -1.46 -9.28 4.88
CA ALA A 38 -2.80 -9.59 5.41
C ALA A 38 -3.22 -8.61 6.51
N PHE A 39 -2.30 -8.27 7.43
CA PHE A 39 -2.57 -7.30 8.49
C PHE A 39 -2.94 -5.92 7.92
N HIS A 40 -2.18 -5.43 6.94
CA HIS A 40 -2.50 -4.16 6.29
C HIS A 40 -3.92 -4.13 5.70
N ARG A 41 -4.26 -5.17 4.94
CA ARG A 41 -5.57 -5.31 4.32
C ARG A 41 -6.69 -5.41 5.36
N ALA A 42 -6.47 -6.12 6.46
CA ALA A 42 -7.47 -6.24 7.52
C ALA A 42 -7.55 -5.00 8.45
N HIS A 43 -6.57 -4.10 8.43
CA HIS A 43 -6.47 -2.99 9.38
C HIS A 43 -6.40 -1.61 8.74
N GLN A 44 -5.25 -1.17 8.21
CA GLN A 44 -5.13 0.20 7.70
C GLN A 44 -6.01 0.43 6.47
N ALA A 45 -6.10 -0.54 5.56
CA ALA A 45 -6.99 -0.46 4.41
C ALA A 45 -8.47 -0.45 4.83
N PHE A 46 -8.85 -1.22 5.86
CA PHE A 46 -10.20 -1.20 6.42
C PHE A 46 -10.58 0.17 7.01
N TYR A 47 -9.70 0.79 7.81
CA TYR A 47 -9.99 2.14 8.32
C TYR A 47 -9.99 3.21 7.22
N THR A 48 -9.15 3.04 6.19
CA THR A 48 -9.13 3.93 5.02
C THR A 48 -10.42 3.81 4.22
N GLU A 49 -10.93 2.60 4.01
CA GLU A 49 -12.23 2.34 3.36
C GLU A 49 -13.36 3.13 4.03
N ARG A 50 -13.40 3.10 5.36
CA ARG A 50 -14.39 3.84 6.15
C ARG A 50 -14.22 5.35 6.05
N ALA A 51 -12.98 5.83 6.01
CA ALA A 51 -12.68 7.25 5.89
C ALA A 51 -13.05 7.81 4.51
N LEU A 52 -12.91 7.01 3.45
CA LEU A 52 -13.22 7.40 2.07
C LEU A 52 -14.71 7.71 1.86
N ALA A 53 -15.60 7.19 2.70
CA ALA A 53 -17.01 7.60 2.73
C ALA A 53 -17.21 9.10 3.02
N PHE A 54 -16.21 9.78 3.59
CA PHE A 54 -16.20 11.21 3.86
C PHE A 54 -15.46 12.02 2.77
N GLY A 55 -15.02 11.36 1.69
CA GLY A 55 -14.35 11.98 0.54
C GLY A 55 -12.84 12.14 0.68
N GLY A 56 -12.24 12.75 -0.35
CA GLY A 56 -10.80 12.95 -0.48
C GLY A 56 -10.09 11.81 -1.22
N ASP A 57 -8.89 12.10 -1.73
CA ASP A 57 -8.08 11.16 -2.50
C ASP A 57 -7.18 10.32 -1.60
N TRP A 58 -7.78 9.50 -0.74
CA TRP A 58 -7.06 8.72 0.28
C TRP A 58 -6.86 7.25 -0.05
N ARG A 59 -7.12 6.82 -1.31
CA ARG A 59 -6.85 5.42 -1.68
C ARG A 59 -5.36 5.11 -1.55
N ILE A 60 -5.08 3.82 -1.50
CA ILE A 60 -3.77 3.26 -1.18
C ILE A 60 -3.14 2.71 -2.45
N HIS A 61 -1.91 3.15 -2.70
CA HIS A 61 -0.99 2.46 -3.59
C HIS A 61 -0.14 1.49 -2.77
N GLY A 62 -0.48 0.21 -2.83
CA GLY A 62 0.26 -0.85 -2.13
C GLY A 62 1.51 -1.25 -2.91
N VAL A 63 2.65 -1.31 -2.21
CA VAL A 63 3.96 -1.63 -2.77
C VAL A 63 4.52 -2.87 -2.10
N SER A 64 4.59 -3.96 -2.87
CA SER A 64 5.28 -5.18 -2.43
C SER A 64 6.75 -5.10 -2.79
N MET A 65 7.61 -5.27 -1.77
CA MET A 65 9.06 -5.24 -1.94
C MET A 65 9.62 -6.58 -2.49
N ARG A 66 8.86 -7.68 -2.35
CA ARG A 66 9.38 -9.04 -2.58
C ARG A 66 8.64 -9.85 -3.64
N SER A 67 7.31 -9.83 -3.64
CA SER A 67 6.51 -10.74 -4.47
C SER A 67 5.38 -10.02 -5.20
N ALA A 68 5.14 -10.42 -6.45
CA ALA A 68 4.02 -9.97 -7.26
C ALA A 68 2.71 -10.74 -7.05
N SER A 69 2.70 -11.79 -6.22
CA SER A 69 1.51 -12.64 -6.03
C SER A 69 0.26 -11.86 -5.65
N LEU A 70 0.36 -10.83 -4.79
CA LEU A 70 -0.82 -10.03 -4.43
C LEU A 70 -1.32 -9.17 -5.59
N LYS A 71 -0.40 -8.51 -6.31
CA LYS A 71 -0.71 -7.71 -7.49
C LYS A 71 -1.42 -8.59 -8.53
N ASP A 72 -0.83 -9.75 -8.83
CA ASP A 72 -1.34 -10.67 -9.84
C ASP A 72 -2.70 -11.27 -9.43
N ALA A 73 -2.92 -11.54 -8.13
CA ALA A 73 -4.18 -12.06 -7.60
C ALA A 73 -5.32 -11.03 -7.60
N LEU A 74 -5.03 -9.76 -7.32
CA LEU A 74 -6.06 -8.71 -7.22
C LEU A 74 -6.25 -7.91 -8.51
N ALA A 75 -5.32 -7.97 -9.47
CA ALA A 75 -5.47 -7.35 -10.79
C ALA A 75 -6.77 -7.72 -11.52
N PRO A 76 -7.19 -9.00 -11.62
CA PRO A 76 -8.46 -9.35 -12.27
C PRO A 76 -9.70 -8.91 -11.46
N GLN A 77 -9.51 -8.36 -10.26
CA GLN A 77 -10.56 -7.90 -9.37
C GLN A 77 -10.59 -6.38 -9.22
N ASP A 78 -9.92 -5.63 -10.09
CA ASP A 78 -9.81 -4.17 -10.00
C ASP A 78 -9.22 -3.71 -8.64
N ASN A 79 -8.33 -4.51 -8.07
CA ASN A 79 -7.75 -4.36 -6.73
C ASN A 79 -8.74 -4.51 -5.55
N LEU A 80 -9.98 -4.93 -5.81
CA LEU A 80 -10.98 -5.25 -4.79
C LEU A 80 -10.65 -6.57 -4.08
N TYR A 81 -11.01 -6.66 -2.80
CA TYR A 81 -11.01 -7.92 -2.05
C TYR A 81 -12.11 -7.93 -0.99
N ALA A 82 -12.50 -9.12 -0.57
CA ALA A 82 -13.43 -9.28 0.55
C ALA A 82 -12.67 -9.35 1.88
N LEU A 83 -13.14 -8.61 2.88
CA LEU A 83 -12.74 -8.72 4.27
C LEU A 83 -13.88 -9.39 5.04
N SER A 84 -13.62 -10.58 5.57
CA SER A 84 -14.54 -11.30 6.44
C SER A 84 -14.12 -11.15 7.90
N ILE A 85 -15.02 -10.58 8.69
CA ILE A 85 -14.93 -10.45 10.14
C ILE A 85 -15.65 -11.65 10.73
N VAL A 86 -14.91 -12.49 11.46
CA VAL A 86 -15.45 -13.66 12.13
C VAL A 86 -15.61 -13.32 13.61
N ASP A 87 -16.86 -13.16 14.01
CA ASP A 87 -17.30 -12.82 15.37
C ASP A 87 -18.65 -13.52 15.62
N ASP A 88 -19.30 -13.27 16.76
CA ASP A 88 -20.65 -13.78 17.06
C ASP A 88 -21.68 -13.43 15.96
N GLU A 89 -21.52 -12.26 15.36
CA GLU A 89 -22.22 -11.84 14.14
C GLU A 89 -21.21 -11.68 12.98
N PRO A 90 -20.96 -12.72 12.17
CA PRO A 90 -20.03 -12.64 11.07
C PRO A 90 -20.48 -11.63 10.01
N LYS A 91 -19.53 -10.83 9.51
CA LYS A 91 -19.79 -9.84 8.46
C LYS A 91 -18.75 -9.94 7.38
N THR A 92 -19.14 -9.70 6.13
CA THR A 92 -18.22 -9.60 5.00
C THR A 92 -18.48 -8.31 4.26
N GLN A 93 -17.40 -7.60 3.92
CA GLN A 93 -17.45 -6.38 3.14
C GLN A 93 -16.40 -6.40 2.04
N VAL A 94 -16.69 -5.70 0.95
CA VAL A 94 -15.72 -5.43 -0.11
C VAL A 94 -14.90 -4.21 0.29
N ILE A 95 -13.57 -4.34 0.23
CA ILE A 95 -12.64 -3.21 0.40
C ILE A 95 -12.16 -2.77 -0.97
N GLY A 96 -12.34 -1.49 -1.29
CA GLY A 96 -11.85 -0.81 -2.50
C GLY A 96 -10.73 0.19 -2.24
N ALA A 97 -10.33 0.37 -0.98
CA ALA A 97 -9.34 1.35 -0.55
C ALA A 97 -7.97 1.15 -1.21
N ILE A 98 -7.63 -0.07 -1.67
CA ILE A 98 -6.45 -0.29 -2.51
C ILE A 98 -6.77 0.12 -3.94
N GLY A 99 -6.23 1.27 -4.37
CA GLY A 99 -6.40 1.76 -5.73
C GLY A 99 -5.38 1.20 -6.71
N GLN A 100 -4.16 0.95 -6.25
CA GLN A 100 -3.07 0.46 -7.10
C GLN A 100 -2.20 -0.54 -6.34
N LEU A 101 -1.64 -1.50 -7.07
CA LEU A 101 -0.65 -2.45 -6.57
C LEU A 101 0.56 -2.48 -7.48
N SER A 102 1.74 -2.37 -6.88
CA SER A 102 3.02 -2.41 -7.57
C SER A 102 4.02 -3.29 -6.83
N THR A 103 5.00 -3.77 -7.58
CA THR A 103 6.11 -4.54 -7.04
C THR A 103 7.43 -3.92 -7.42
N LEU A 104 8.36 -3.84 -6.46
CA LEU A 104 9.64 -3.18 -6.68
C LEU A 104 10.44 -3.76 -7.86
N SER A 105 10.31 -5.07 -8.09
CA SER A 105 10.98 -5.78 -9.19
C SER A 105 10.40 -5.51 -10.58
N ARG A 106 9.16 -5.02 -10.69
CA ARG A 106 8.48 -4.80 -11.99
C ARG A 106 8.13 -3.34 -12.26
N ASP A 107 7.90 -2.55 -11.22
CA ASP A 107 7.21 -1.26 -11.30
C ASP A 107 7.99 -0.12 -10.60
N ARG A 108 9.32 -0.23 -10.52
CA ARG A 108 10.17 0.69 -9.73
C ARG A 108 9.90 2.17 -10.04
N GLU A 109 9.88 2.54 -11.31
CA GLU A 109 9.68 3.93 -11.73
C GLU A 109 8.32 4.46 -11.26
N ARG A 110 7.25 3.67 -11.46
CA ARG A 110 5.90 4.00 -10.99
C ARG A 110 5.82 4.13 -9.47
N ILE A 111 6.53 3.29 -8.72
CA ILE A 111 6.59 3.38 -7.26
C ILE A 111 7.26 4.69 -6.83
N VAL A 112 8.41 5.01 -7.40
CA VAL A 112 9.13 6.25 -7.08
C VAL A 112 8.31 7.47 -7.47
N GLU A 113 7.69 7.47 -8.66
CA GLU A 113 6.79 8.53 -9.10
C GLU A 113 5.64 8.75 -8.11
N ALA A 114 4.96 7.70 -7.69
CA ALA A 114 3.87 7.78 -6.72
C ALA A 114 4.35 8.30 -5.35
N MET A 115 5.51 7.85 -4.87
CA MET A 115 6.07 8.28 -3.59
C MET A 115 6.53 9.76 -3.62
N VAL A 116 7.01 10.24 -4.76
CA VAL A 116 7.45 11.64 -4.94
C VAL A 116 6.26 12.57 -5.21
N ASN A 117 5.15 12.07 -5.76
CA ASN A 117 3.97 12.86 -6.08
C ASN A 117 3.47 13.68 -4.88
N SER A 118 3.21 14.98 -5.09
CA SER A 118 2.73 15.89 -4.05
C SER A 118 1.33 15.53 -3.52
N ALA A 119 0.53 14.77 -4.27
CA ALA A 119 -0.73 14.20 -3.82
C ALA A 119 -0.54 13.11 -2.76
N THR A 120 0.59 12.40 -2.75
CA THR A 120 0.94 11.47 -1.67
C THR A 120 1.28 12.25 -0.42
N LYS A 121 0.44 12.09 0.61
CA LYS A 121 0.57 12.73 1.92
C LYS A 121 1.11 11.78 2.98
N ILE A 122 0.93 10.47 2.80
CA ILE A 122 1.35 9.44 3.76
C ILE A 122 2.13 8.34 3.06
N ILE A 123 3.26 7.97 3.64
CA ILE A 123 3.98 6.72 3.36
C ILE A 123 3.84 5.85 4.62
N SER A 124 3.07 4.78 4.55
CA SER A 124 2.90 3.83 5.66
C SER A 124 3.61 2.51 5.39
N LEU A 125 3.91 1.72 6.42
CA LEU A 125 4.65 0.48 6.25
C LEU A 125 4.28 -0.61 7.27
N THR A 126 4.07 -1.83 6.78
CA THR A 126 4.03 -3.07 7.58
C THR A 126 5.08 -4.06 7.05
N VAL A 127 6.35 -3.76 7.28
CA VAL A 127 7.50 -4.48 6.70
C VAL A 127 8.06 -5.60 7.59
N THR A 128 7.39 -5.91 8.71
CA THR A 128 7.90 -6.72 9.84
C THR A 128 9.12 -6.10 10.51
N GLU A 129 9.50 -6.59 11.69
CA GLU A 129 10.65 -6.12 12.47
C GLU A 129 11.95 -6.18 11.66
N LYS A 130 12.10 -7.21 10.83
CA LYS A 130 13.29 -7.39 9.98
C LYS A 130 13.38 -6.35 8.86
N GLY A 131 12.26 -5.77 8.43
CA GLY A 131 12.22 -4.80 7.35
C GLY A 131 12.80 -3.42 7.71
N TYR A 132 13.05 -3.17 8.99
CA TYR A 132 13.71 -1.95 9.47
C TYR A 132 15.23 -2.05 9.45
N CYS A 133 15.79 -3.23 9.18
CA CYS A 133 17.23 -3.48 9.13
C CYS A 133 17.97 -2.98 10.39
N LEU A 134 17.44 -3.28 11.58
CA LEU A 134 18.05 -2.87 12.84
C LEU A 134 19.00 -3.93 13.39
N ASN A 135 20.11 -3.49 13.98
CA ASN A 135 21.03 -4.35 14.74
C ASN A 135 20.48 -4.64 16.15
N SER A 136 21.20 -5.45 16.92
CA SER A 136 20.80 -5.83 18.29
C SER A 136 20.69 -4.66 19.27
N SER A 137 21.28 -3.50 18.95
CA SER A 137 21.19 -2.28 19.75
C SER A 137 20.06 -1.35 19.30
N GLY A 138 19.25 -1.74 18.31
CA GLY A 138 18.14 -0.95 17.80
C GLY A 138 18.54 0.17 16.84
N HIS A 139 19.80 0.22 16.39
CA HIS A 139 20.25 1.16 15.37
C HIS A 139 20.18 0.53 13.98
N LEU A 140 20.17 1.35 12.93
CA LEU A 140 20.31 0.85 11.57
C LEU A 140 21.59 0.02 11.46
N ASP A 141 21.44 -1.22 10.98
CA ASP A 141 22.54 -2.13 10.72
C ASP A 141 23.15 -1.81 9.36
N THR A 142 24.28 -1.09 9.36
CA THR A 142 25.00 -0.73 8.13
C THR A 142 25.67 -1.93 7.46
N GLU A 143 25.79 -3.06 8.16
CA GLU A 143 26.32 -4.30 7.61
C GLU A 143 25.23 -5.19 7.01
N HIS A 144 23.95 -4.80 7.15
CA HIS A 144 22.85 -5.53 6.54
C HIS A 144 22.96 -5.47 5.00
N PRO A 145 22.84 -6.61 4.27
CA PRO A 145 23.10 -6.64 2.82
C PRO A 145 22.28 -5.65 2.00
N GLU A 146 21.00 -5.46 2.35
CA GLU A 146 20.15 -4.47 1.68
C GLU A 146 20.62 -3.02 1.95
N ILE A 147 21.12 -2.72 3.15
CA ILE A 147 21.61 -1.38 3.50
C ILE A 147 22.95 -1.10 2.80
N ILE A 148 23.85 -2.09 2.73
CA ILE A 148 25.09 -1.99 1.94
C ILE A 148 24.74 -1.69 0.46
N SER A 149 23.80 -2.43 -0.11
CA SER A 149 23.34 -2.22 -1.49
C SER A 149 22.79 -0.81 -1.69
N ASP A 150 21.98 -0.32 -0.75
CA ASP A 150 21.38 1.01 -0.84
C ASP A 150 22.41 2.13 -0.70
N LEU A 151 23.42 1.96 0.15
CA LEU A 151 24.51 2.93 0.29
C LEU A 151 25.40 2.98 -0.95
N GLN A 152 25.62 1.85 -1.62
CA GLN A 152 26.38 1.77 -2.86
C GLN A 152 25.61 2.35 -4.07
N ASN A 153 24.28 2.21 -4.09
CA ASN A 153 23.43 2.69 -5.18
C ASN A 153 22.17 3.40 -4.64
N PRO A 154 22.31 4.63 -4.10
CA PRO A 154 21.22 5.33 -3.44
C PRO A 154 20.07 5.71 -4.37
N GLU A 155 20.30 5.74 -5.69
CA GLU A 155 19.27 6.03 -6.68
C GLU A 155 18.39 4.83 -7.02
N LYS A 156 18.82 3.61 -6.65
CA LYS A 156 18.08 2.36 -6.89
C LYS A 156 18.00 1.49 -5.63
N PRO A 157 17.44 2.01 -4.52
CA PRO A 157 17.40 1.28 -3.26
C PRO A 157 16.49 0.05 -3.33
N VAL A 158 16.81 -0.95 -2.54
CA VAL A 158 16.10 -2.23 -2.42
C VAL A 158 15.46 -2.40 -1.04
N SER A 159 15.94 -1.73 0.01
CA SER A 159 15.29 -1.74 1.32
C SER A 159 14.14 -0.73 1.39
N ALA A 160 13.22 -0.92 2.35
CA ALA A 160 12.17 0.05 2.61
C ALA A 160 12.76 1.40 3.08
N ILE A 161 13.82 1.36 3.90
CA ILE A 161 14.50 2.55 4.42
C ILE A 161 15.14 3.34 3.28
N GLY A 162 15.90 2.68 2.40
CA GLY A 162 16.51 3.34 1.25
C GLY A 162 15.47 3.94 0.31
N LEU A 163 14.35 3.24 0.07
CA LEU A 163 13.24 3.74 -0.76
C LEU A 163 12.64 5.03 -0.18
N ILE A 164 12.43 5.08 1.14
CA ILE A 164 11.93 6.26 1.85
C ILE A 164 12.95 7.40 1.77
N VAL A 165 14.22 7.16 2.08
CA VAL A 165 15.27 8.19 2.06
C VAL A 165 15.45 8.78 0.65
N GLN A 166 15.52 7.94 -0.38
CA GLN A 166 15.62 8.39 -1.76
C GLN A 166 14.39 9.21 -2.17
N THR A 167 13.19 8.77 -1.78
CA THR A 167 11.95 9.53 -2.01
C THR A 167 12.01 10.91 -1.35
N LEU A 168 12.40 10.98 -0.07
CA LEU A 168 12.46 12.24 0.67
C LEU A 168 13.46 13.21 0.02
N LYS A 169 14.61 12.71 -0.45
CA LYS A 169 15.58 13.50 -1.23
C LYS A 169 14.94 14.07 -2.50
N LEU A 170 14.27 13.24 -3.29
CA LEU A 170 13.61 13.66 -4.54
C LEU A 170 12.48 14.66 -4.29
N ARG A 171 11.67 14.44 -3.25
CA ARG A 171 10.62 15.37 -2.82
C ARG A 171 11.19 16.72 -2.41
N MET A 172 12.27 16.73 -1.63
CA MET A 172 12.97 17.95 -1.23
C MET A 172 13.47 18.73 -2.46
N GLN A 173 14.08 18.04 -3.44
CA GLN A 173 14.54 18.65 -4.69
C GLN A 173 13.40 19.22 -5.54
N ALA A 174 12.22 18.58 -5.50
CA ALA A 174 11.01 19.03 -6.19
C ALA A 174 10.19 20.08 -5.42
N GLY A 175 10.58 20.44 -4.19
CA GLY A 175 9.85 21.39 -3.35
C GLY A 175 8.59 20.82 -2.67
N TYR A 176 8.46 19.49 -2.54
CA TYR A 176 7.30 18.80 -1.95
C TYR A 176 7.58 18.33 -0.52
N ALA A 177 7.69 19.26 0.43
CA ALA A 177 8.12 18.96 1.79
C ALA A 177 7.12 18.12 2.62
N ASP A 178 5.82 18.21 2.31
CA ASP A 178 4.79 17.60 3.15
C ASP A 178 4.62 16.11 2.85
N VAL A 179 5.12 15.24 3.73
CA VAL A 179 4.78 13.82 3.78
C VAL A 179 4.98 13.27 5.19
N THR A 180 4.06 12.43 5.65
CA THR A 180 4.20 11.71 6.92
C THR A 180 4.63 10.27 6.66
N VAL A 181 5.63 9.79 7.42
CA VAL A 181 6.03 8.39 7.42
C VAL A 181 5.45 7.71 8.67
N ILE A 182 4.67 6.64 8.50
CA ILE A 182 3.96 5.95 9.59
C ILE A 182 4.34 4.46 9.61
N SER A 183 4.93 4.02 10.72
CA SER A 183 5.08 2.60 11.05
C SER A 183 3.76 2.05 11.59
N CYS A 184 3.35 0.88 11.11
CA CYS A 184 2.11 0.18 11.49
C CYS A 184 2.41 -1.28 11.84
#